data_AF-A0A821LU09-F1
#
_entry.id   AF-A0A821LU09-F1
#
_cell.length_a   1.000
_cell.length_b   1.000
_cell.length_c   1.000
_cell.angle_alpha   90.00
_cell.angle_beta   90.00
_cell.angle_gamma   90.00
#
_symmetry.space_group_name_H-M   'P 1'
#
loop_
_entity.id
_entity.type
_entity.pdbx_description
1 polymer ?
#
loop_
_entity_poly.entity_id
_entity_poly.type
_entity_poly.pdbx_seq_one_letter_code
_entity_poly.pdbx_strand_id
1 'polypeptide(L)'
;WGERGCKCLSIYTSTLVLNRVSQKTWQYLESIFGAPDIQRQLPAEAKMFNQVDKTFKDVMRKTNKIPLAIKAGTQPGYLELFQTNNALLDQIQHALASYLETKRSNFPRFYFLSDEELLEILSQTRNPLAVQPHLRKCFEGINRLEFASKGGEDMEMTVTMAPEIRGMLSPEGERVDLLKVKATGNVEDWLKQVEKNMITAVRTCIKKAKDDFEKSIREEWLIRHPHQSVLTVSQTFWCIALTQILTSDDSVRHANLEEFERKSYTDLNKLAALVRQELPQLVRDVCRALITIDVHARDIVSEMVQIENAGIGSFEWLKQLRYYFEQDLTVIRMANSQYIYGYEYLGASDRLVITPLTDRCYLCLMGALQLDLGGAPAGPAGTGKTETTKDLAKALAKQCVVFNCSDQVDYKMMGRFFSGLAQSGMLIFELNKK
;
A
#
# COMPACT_ATOMS: atom_id res chain seq x y z
N TRP A 1 8.02 58.57 -26.82
CA TRP A 1 8.50 57.21 -26.51
C TRP A 1 8.35 56.38 -27.78
N GLY A 2 9.39 56.37 -28.62
CA GLY A 2 9.34 55.81 -29.98
C GLY A 2 9.57 54.30 -30.07
N GLU A 3 9.48 53.74 -31.28
CA GLU A 3 9.62 52.30 -31.61
C GLU A 3 10.77 51.57 -30.89
N ARG A 4 11.91 52.25 -30.66
CA ARG A 4 13.05 51.70 -29.90
C ARG A 4 12.72 51.37 -28.43
N GLY A 5 11.89 52.19 -27.79
CA GLY A 5 11.43 51.96 -26.42
C GLY A 5 10.53 50.73 -26.34
N CYS A 6 9.58 50.60 -27.27
CA CYS A 6 8.71 49.41 -27.38
C CYS A 6 9.53 48.13 -27.63
N LYS A 7 10.55 48.19 -28.49
CA LYS A 7 11.43 47.05 -28.77
C LYS A 7 12.26 46.62 -27.56
N CYS A 8 12.82 47.57 -26.81
CA CYS A 8 13.56 47.27 -25.57
C CYS A 8 12.67 46.66 -24.48
N LEU A 9 11.46 47.19 -24.30
CA LEU A 9 10.47 46.66 -23.36
C LEU A 9 10.02 45.24 -23.73
N SER A 10 9.83 44.96 -25.03
CA SER A 10 9.49 43.63 -25.51
C SER A 10 10.60 42.61 -25.20
N ILE A 11 11.85 42.94 -25.55
CA ILE A 11 13.02 42.07 -25.28
C ILE A 11 13.19 41.82 -23.77
N TYR A 12 13.06 42.87 -22.96
CA TYR A 12 13.11 42.77 -21.50
C TYR A 12 12.06 41.81 -20.96
N THR A 13 10.81 41.97 -21.40
CA THR A 13 9.68 41.16 -20.94
C THR A 13 9.88 39.69 -21.31
N SER A 14 10.24 39.40 -22.55
CA SER A 14 10.52 38.03 -23.02
C SER A 14 11.68 37.39 -22.25
N THR A 15 12.77 38.13 -22.04
CA THR A 15 13.94 37.64 -21.29
C THR A 15 13.58 37.35 -19.84
N LEU A 16 12.78 38.21 -19.21
CA LEU A 16 12.35 38.03 -17.81
C LEU A 16 11.41 36.84 -17.64
N VAL A 17 10.51 36.59 -18.58
CA VAL A 17 9.64 35.41 -18.59
C VAL A 17 10.48 34.14 -18.70
N LEU A 18 11.39 34.07 -19.68
CA LEU A 18 12.24 32.89 -19.87
C LEU A 18 13.18 32.65 -18.69
N ASN A 19 13.74 33.71 -18.10
CA ASN A 19 14.55 33.61 -16.90
C ASN A 19 13.77 33.05 -15.71
N ARG A 20 12.51 33.49 -15.50
CA ARG A 20 11.66 32.96 -14.43
C ARG A 20 11.36 31.47 -14.60
N VAL A 21 11.08 31.05 -15.83
CA VAL A 21 10.87 29.62 -16.16
C VAL A 21 12.16 28.85 -15.89
N SER A 22 13.28 29.32 -16.41
CA SER A 22 14.60 28.71 -16.22
C SER A 22 14.95 28.57 -14.74
N GLN A 23 14.74 29.63 -13.95
CA GLN A 23 15.02 29.64 -12.51
C GLN A 23 14.20 28.59 -11.75
N LYS A 24 12.90 28.49 -12.01
CA LYS A 24 12.04 27.51 -11.34
C LYS A 24 12.47 26.08 -11.66
N THR A 25 12.69 25.78 -12.94
CA THR A 25 13.10 24.44 -13.36
C THR A 25 14.51 24.10 -12.87
N TRP A 26 15.43 25.06 -12.92
CA TRP A 26 16.78 24.90 -12.41
C TRP A 26 16.81 24.66 -10.89
N GLN A 27 16.03 25.38 -10.08
CA GLN A 27 15.94 25.13 -8.64
C GLN A 27 15.44 23.73 -8.29
N TYR A 28 14.43 23.24 -9.02
CA TYR A 28 13.93 21.87 -8.85
C TYR A 28 15.03 20.84 -9.21
N LEU A 29 15.66 20.99 -10.38
CA LEU A 29 16.68 20.06 -10.85
C LEU A 29 17.99 20.15 -10.06
N GLU A 30 18.35 21.29 -9.48
CA GLU A 30 19.55 21.45 -8.64
C GLU A 30 19.49 20.53 -7.42
N SER A 31 18.33 20.42 -6.78
CA SER A 31 18.14 19.52 -5.64
C SER A 31 18.32 18.04 -6.01
N ILE A 32 17.93 17.66 -7.22
CA ILE A 32 17.93 16.28 -7.71
C ILE A 32 19.31 15.88 -8.23
N PHE A 33 19.86 16.69 -9.15
CA PHE A 33 21.18 16.45 -9.73
C PHE A 33 22.30 16.83 -8.75
N GLY A 34 22.01 17.40 -7.58
CA GLY A 34 22.96 17.47 -6.47
C GLY A 34 23.33 16.08 -5.90
N ALA A 35 22.45 15.08 -6.04
CA ALA A 35 22.69 13.73 -5.56
C ALA A 35 23.66 12.96 -6.48
N PRO A 36 24.84 12.50 -5.99
CA PRO A 36 25.82 11.79 -6.81
C PRO A 36 25.29 10.49 -7.44
N ASP A 37 24.37 9.82 -6.76
CA ASP A 37 23.79 8.57 -7.25
C ASP A 37 22.87 8.81 -8.46
N ILE A 38 22.10 9.90 -8.48
CA ILE A 38 21.29 10.29 -9.65
C ILE A 38 22.20 10.69 -10.83
N GLN A 39 23.27 11.45 -10.58
CA GLN A 39 24.23 11.79 -11.65
C GLN A 39 24.88 10.55 -12.29
N ARG A 40 25.10 9.47 -11.52
CA ARG A 40 25.63 8.20 -12.02
C ARG A 40 24.62 7.45 -12.89
N GLN A 41 23.33 7.54 -12.56
CA GLN A 41 22.26 6.90 -13.30
C GLN A 41 21.92 7.69 -14.59
N LEU A 42 22.06 9.02 -14.57
CA LEU A 42 21.74 9.93 -15.67
C LEU A 42 22.95 10.82 -16.04
N PRO A 43 24.05 10.24 -16.58
CA PRO A 43 25.30 10.96 -16.78
C PRO A 43 25.25 11.97 -17.94
N ALA A 44 24.41 11.73 -18.96
CA ALA A 44 24.25 12.66 -20.07
C ALA A 44 23.49 13.91 -19.62
N GLU A 45 22.40 13.71 -18.89
CA GLU A 45 21.55 14.75 -18.33
C GLU A 45 22.30 15.54 -17.26
N ALA A 46 23.12 14.89 -16.43
CA ALA A 46 23.98 15.56 -15.45
C ALA A 46 24.98 16.51 -16.13
N LYS A 47 25.56 16.13 -17.28
CA LYS A 47 26.43 17.02 -18.07
C LYS A 47 25.66 18.22 -18.63
N MET A 48 24.46 17.99 -19.18
CA MET A 48 23.58 19.07 -19.66
C MET A 48 23.19 20.03 -18.52
N PHE A 49 22.83 19.48 -17.35
CA PHE A 49 22.48 20.28 -16.18
C PHE A 49 23.66 21.12 -15.71
N ASN A 50 24.86 20.55 -15.61
CA ASN A 50 26.07 21.30 -15.22
C ASN A 50 26.42 22.42 -16.20
N GLN A 51 26.14 22.24 -17.50
CA GLN A 51 26.28 23.30 -18.49
C GLN A 51 25.31 24.45 -18.20
N VAL A 52 24.02 24.14 -17.98
CA VAL A 52 23.00 25.14 -17.63
C VAL A 52 23.29 25.80 -16.29
N ASP A 53 23.73 25.04 -15.28
CA ASP A 53 24.08 25.53 -13.94
C ASP A 53 25.16 26.61 -14.01
N LYS A 54 26.23 26.34 -14.75
CA LYS A 54 27.33 27.28 -14.94
C LYS A 54 26.87 28.55 -15.66
N THR A 55 26.14 28.42 -16.76
CA THR A 55 25.66 29.58 -17.53
C THR A 55 24.67 30.41 -16.71
N PHE A 56 23.74 29.77 -16.00
CA PHE A 56 22.74 30.41 -15.17
C PHE A 56 23.38 31.18 -13.99
N LYS A 57 24.28 30.54 -13.23
CA LYS A 57 25.01 31.18 -12.12
C LYS A 57 25.84 32.37 -12.59
N ASP A 58 26.50 32.27 -13.75
CA ASP A 58 27.28 33.38 -14.31
C ASP A 58 26.41 34.57 -14.75
N VAL A 59 25.23 34.30 -15.34
CA VAL A 59 24.25 35.36 -15.68
C VAL A 59 23.69 36.01 -14.42
N MET A 60 23.35 35.25 -13.38
CA MET A 60 22.83 35.79 -12.12
C MET A 60 23.87 36.68 -11.42
N ARG A 61 25.16 36.28 -11.40
CA ARG A 61 26.25 37.11 -10.86
C ARG A 61 26.42 38.43 -11.62
N LYS A 62 26.32 38.40 -12.95
CA LYS A 62 26.42 39.61 -13.79
C LYS A 62 25.21 40.52 -13.61
N THR A 63 24.02 39.94 -13.57
CA THR A 63 22.75 40.64 -13.33
C THR A 63 22.77 41.36 -11.97
N ASN A 64 23.27 40.72 -10.91
CA ASN A 64 23.37 41.32 -9.58
C ASN A 64 24.28 42.58 -9.53
N LYS A 65 25.22 42.71 -10.47
CA LYS A 65 26.09 43.91 -10.59
C LYS A 65 25.41 45.07 -11.32
N ILE A 66 24.26 44.86 -11.96
CA ILE A 66 23.56 45.87 -12.76
C ILE A 66 22.24 46.22 -12.06
N PRO A 67 22.15 47.35 -11.33
CA PRO A 67 20.96 47.70 -10.54
C PRO A 67 19.76 48.11 -11.41
N LEU A 68 19.99 48.48 -12.68
CA LEU A 68 18.94 48.92 -13.59
C LEU A 68 18.31 47.73 -14.34
N ALA A 69 17.07 47.39 -14.00
CA ALA A 69 16.36 46.22 -14.51
C ALA A 69 16.34 46.12 -16.05
N ILE A 70 16.01 47.21 -16.76
CA ILE A 70 16.00 47.22 -18.23
C ILE A 70 17.40 46.94 -18.78
N LYS A 71 18.44 47.58 -18.24
CA LYS A 71 19.83 47.33 -18.70
C LYS A 71 20.29 45.91 -18.39
N ALA A 72 19.88 45.33 -17.27
CA ALA A 72 20.25 43.96 -16.89
C ALA A 72 19.55 42.92 -17.78
N GLY A 73 18.26 43.13 -18.09
CA GLY A 73 17.46 42.20 -18.87
C GLY A 73 17.53 42.36 -20.39
N THR A 74 18.19 43.40 -20.93
CA THR A 74 18.41 43.59 -22.38
C THR A 74 19.86 43.40 -22.82
N GLN A 75 20.69 42.74 -22.00
CA GLN A 75 22.06 42.41 -22.40
C GLN A 75 22.06 41.53 -23.66
N PRO A 76 22.96 41.80 -24.64
CA PRO A 76 23.03 41.01 -25.86
C PRO A 76 23.22 39.51 -25.59
N GLY A 77 22.46 38.67 -26.29
CA GLY A 77 22.55 37.21 -26.19
C GLY A 77 21.84 36.56 -25.00
N TYR A 78 21.33 37.32 -24.01
CA TYR A 78 20.65 36.72 -22.84
C TYR A 78 19.35 36.02 -23.23
N LEU A 79 18.58 36.58 -24.17
CA LEU A 79 17.35 35.98 -24.67
C LEU A 79 17.62 34.60 -25.28
N GLU A 80 18.57 34.51 -26.22
CA GLU A 80 18.98 33.28 -26.90
C GLU A 80 19.57 32.26 -25.92
N LEU A 81 20.32 32.73 -24.93
CA LEU A 81 20.87 31.88 -23.87
C LEU A 81 19.77 31.26 -23.01
N PHE A 82 18.77 32.04 -22.57
CA PHE A 82 17.66 31.50 -21.79
C PHE A 82 16.75 30.58 -22.62
N GLN A 83 16.58 30.84 -23.93
CA GLN A 83 15.90 29.90 -24.84
C GLN A 83 16.65 28.56 -24.90
N THR A 84 17.97 28.60 -25.05
CA THR A 84 18.81 27.40 -25.08
C THR A 84 18.80 26.65 -23.75
N ASN A 85 18.95 27.38 -22.63
CA ASN A 85 18.89 26.80 -21.29
C ASN A 85 17.54 26.15 -21.02
N ASN A 86 16.42 26.79 -21.37
CA ASN A 86 15.10 26.20 -21.20
C ASN A 86 14.92 24.95 -22.06
N ALA A 87 15.37 24.94 -23.31
CA ALA A 87 15.32 23.74 -24.14
C ALA A 87 16.13 22.56 -23.55
N LEU A 88 17.31 22.83 -22.98
CA LEU A 88 18.09 21.82 -22.26
C LEU A 88 17.40 21.35 -20.99
N LEU A 89 16.82 22.27 -20.21
CA LEU A 89 16.08 21.94 -18.99
C LEU A 89 14.84 21.07 -19.30
N ASP A 90 14.12 21.37 -20.38
CA ASP A 90 12.98 20.57 -20.84
C ASP A 90 13.41 19.15 -21.25
N GLN A 91 14.54 19.02 -21.97
CA GLN A 91 15.12 17.71 -22.30
C GLN A 91 15.48 16.91 -21.04
N ILE A 92 16.10 17.55 -20.05
CA ILE A 92 16.44 16.92 -18.78
C ILE A 92 15.18 16.47 -18.04
N GLN A 93 14.12 17.30 -18.01
CA GLN A 93 12.85 16.93 -17.38
C GLN A 93 12.20 15.72 -18.06
N HIS A 94 12.22 15.67 -19.39
CA HIS A 94 11.69 14.51 -20.13
C HIS A 94 12.48 13.24 -19.83
N ALA A 95 13.82 13.30 -19.85
CA ALA A 95 14.66 12.16 -19.52
C ALA A 95 14.45 11.69 -18.08
N LEU A 96 14.33 12.61 -17.12
CA LEU A 96 14.03 12.29 -15.73
C LEU A 96 12.66 11.61 -15.57
N ALA A 97 11.63 12.12 -16.25
CA ALA A 97 10.30 11.51 -16.24
C ALA A 97 10.32 10.08 -16.78
N SER A 98 11.04 9.83 -17.90
CA SER A 98 11.22 8.49 -18.47
C SER A 98 12.01 7.56 -17.55
N TYR A 99 13.02 8.08 -16.84
CA TYR A 99 13.78 7.32 -15.85
C TYR A 99 12.89 6.88 -14.68
N LEU A 100 12.10 7.80 -14.10
CA LEU A 100 11.17 7.46 -13.02
C LEU A 100 10.12 6.44 -13.47
N GLU A 101 9.61 6.57 -14.69
CA GLU A 101 8.65 5.61 -15.24
C GLU A 101 9.26 4.21 -15.37
N THR A 102 10.53 4.11 -15.79
CA THR A 102 11.27 2.83 -15.84
C THR A 102 11.38 2.21 -14.45
N LYS A 103 11.65 3.01 -13.40
CA LYS A 103 11.70 2.53 -12.02
C LYS A 103 10.33 2.06 -11.53
N ARG A 104 9.25 2.76 -11.89
CA ARG A 104 7.87 2.36 -11.58
C ARG A 104 7.43 1.08 -12.28
N SER A 105 7.73 0.95 -13.58
CA SER A 105 7.44 -0.30 -14.31
C SER A 105 8.25 -1.47 -13.76
N ASN A 106 9.47 -1.22 -13.27
CA ASN A 106 10.24 -2.26 -12.60
C ASN A 106 9.55 -2.68 -11.30
N PHE A 107 9.21 -1.75 -10.39
CA PHE A 107 8.49 -2.07 -9.15
C PHE A 107 7.16 -1.30 -9.07
N PRO A 108 6.04 -1.92 -9.49
CA PRO A 108 4.74 -1.24 -9.65
C PRO A 108 4.20 -0.53 -8.42
N ARG A 109 4.62 -0.89 -7.21
CA ARG A 109 4.20 -0.17 -5.98
C ARG A 109 4.77 1.25 -5.90
N PHE A 110 5.74 1.62 -6.73
CA PHE A 110 6.19 3.01 -6.87
C PHE A 110 5.23 3.93 -7.64
N TYR A 111 4.19 3.40 -8.30
CA TYR A 111 3.14 4.24 -8.87
C TYR A 111 2.32 4.97 -7.79
N PHE A 112 2.38 4.54 -6.52
CA PHE A 112 1.69 5.18 -5.38
C PHE A 112 2.54 6.21 -4.65
N LEU A 113 3.78 6.42 -5.10
CA LEU A 113 4.67 7.47 -4.60
C LEU A 113 4.64 8.68 -5.54
N SER A 114 4.75 9.87 -4.95
CA SER A 114 4.98 11.08 -5.74
C SER A 114 6.34 11.03 -6.43
N ASP A 115 6.54 11.88 -7.45
CA ASP A 115 7.85 11.99 -8.12
C ASP A 115 8.95 12.41 -7.11
N GLU A 116 8.62 13.29 -6.15
CA GLU A 116 9.54 13.73 -5.08
C GLU A 116 9.91 12.58 -4.13
N GLU A 117 8.93 11.81 -3.65
CA GLU A 117 9.16 10.69 -2.74
C GLU A 117 9.98 9.58 -3.39
N LEU A 118 9.72 9.29 -4.67
CA LEU A 118 10.51 8.32 -5.41
C LEU A 118 11.95 8.81 -5.62
N LEU A 119 12.15 10.11 -5.86
CA LEU A 119 13.48 10.70 -5.97
C LEU A 119 14.24 10.69 -4.63
N GLU A 120 13.58 10.92 -3.51
CA GLU A 120 14.20 10.81 -2.18
C GLU A 120 14.77 9.40 -1.96
N ILE A 121 14.00 8.36 -2.29
CA ILE A 121 14.45 6.97 -2.25
C ILE A 121 15.64 6.71 -3.19
N LEU A 122 15.55 7.19 -4.44
CA LEU A 122 16.57 6.94 -5.46
C LEU A 122 17.84 7.78 -5.28
N SER A 123 17.76 8.89 -4.55
CA SER A 123 18.91 9.76 -4.26
C SER A 123 19.87 9.16 -3.21
N GLN A 124 19.38 8.22 -2.40
CA GLN A 124 20.12 7.61 -1.29
C GLN A 124 20.28 6.10 -1.46
N THR A 125 20.70 5.64 -2.65
CA THR A 125 20.78 4.19 -2.96
C THR A 125 21.69 3.39 -2.01
N ARG A 126 22.67 4.06 -1.39
CA ARG A 126 23.60 3.46 -0.42
C ARG A 126 23.03 3.33 1.00
N ASN A 127 21.93 4.01 1.29
CA ASN A 127 21.28 3.98 2.59
C ASN A 127 19.90 3.31 2.48
N PRO A 128 19.80 1.99 2.71
CA PRO A 128 18.53 1.29 2.67
C PRO A 128 17.50 1.74 3.71
N LEU A 129 17.88 2.56 4.69
CA LEU A 129 16.93 3.13 5.64
C LEU A 129 16.08 4.25 5.02
N ALA A 130 16.54 4.84 3.91
CA ALA A 130 15.85 5.94 3.23
C ALA A 130 14.46 5.53 2.73
N VAL A 131 14.19 4.24 2.51
CA VAL A 131 12.84 3.78 2.11
C VAL A 131 11.83 3.78 3.25
N GLN A 132 12.28 3.71 4.50
CA GLN A 132 11.42 3.45 5.67
C GLN A 132 10.22 4.41 5.77
N PRO A 133 10.36 5.74 5.54
CA PRO A 133 9.24 6.67 5.61
C PRO A 133 8.15 6.42 4.56
N HIS A 134 8.51 5.80 3.43
CA HIS A 134 7.63 5.62 2.28
C HIS A 134 6.98 4.23 2.20
N LEU A 135 7.44 3.27 3.02
CA LEU A 135 6.96 1.88 2.99
C LEU A 135 5.44 1.76 3.19
N ARG A 136 4.84 2.58 4.06
CA ARG A 136 3.39 2.59 4.31
C ARG A 136 2.54 2.95 3.08
N LYS A 137 3.14 3.62 2.07
CA LYS A 137 2.45 3.91 0.81
C LYS A 137 2.58 2.75 -0.19
N CYS A 138 3.66 1.99 -0.09
CA CYS A 138 3.91 0.84 -0.96
C CYS A 138 3.26 -0.45 -0.44
N PHE A 139 3.15 -0.62 0.87
CA PHE A 139 2.63 -1.81 1.55
C PHE A 139 1.59 -1.41 2.60
N GLU A 140 0.54 -2.22 2.74
CA GLU A 140 -0.52 -1.98 3.72
C GLU A 140 -0.02 -2.20 5.16
N GLY A 141 0.53 -3.40 5.44
CA GLY A 141 0.92 -3.80 6.79
C GLY A 141 2.39 -3.58 7.15
N ILE A 142 3.24 -3.12 6.23
CA ILE A 142 4.67 -2.89 6.52
C ILE A 142 4.89 -1.42 6.86
N ASN A 143 5.09 -1.14 8.16
CA ASN A 143 5.51 0.16 8.64
C ASN A 143 7.03 0.32 8.57
N ARG A 144 7.77 -0.71 8.98
CA ARG A 144 9.24 -0.71 8.96
C ARG A 144 9.81 -2.08 8.60
N LEU A 145 10.99 -2.08 8.00
CA LEU A 145 11.82 -3.28 7.85
C LEU A 145 12.85 -3.33 8.97
N GLU A 146 13.03 -4.51 9.54
CA GLU A 146 14.05 -4.79 10.55
C GLU A 146 15.34 -5.23 9.84
N PHE A 147 16.37 -4.40 9.96
CA PHE A 147 17.70 -4.70 9.46
C PHE A 147 18.53 -5.35 10.56
N ALA A 148 19.30 -6.39 10.22
CA ALA A 148 20.18 -7.08 11.14
C ALA A 148 21.24 -6.13 11.67
N SER A 149 21.12 -5.71 12.93
CA SER A 149 22.19 -5.03 13.64
C SER A 149 23.27 -6.04 14.03
N LYS A 150 24.53 -5.75 13.73
CA LYS A 150 25.67 -6.49 14.29
C LYS A 150 26.06 -5.86 15.64
N GLY A 151 25.28 -6.16 16.69
CA GLY A 151 25.67 -6.07 18.11
C GLY A 151 25.93 -4.67 18.70
N GLY A 152 25.32 -4.40 19.86
CA GLY A 152 25.68 -3.31 20.77
C GLY A 152 24.96 -1.99 20.50
N GLU A 153 24.32 -1.45 21.54
CA GLU A 153 23.85 -0.07 21.60
C GLU A 153 25.03 0.88 21.31
N ASP A 154 24.77 1.94 20.54
CA ASP A 154 25.70 3.05 20.24
C ASP A 154 26.88 2.82 19.27
N MET A 155 26.63 2.21 18.11
CA MET A 155 27.47 2.50 16.93
C MET A 155 26.62 2.97 15.77
N GLU A 156 26.90 4.20 15.29
CA GLU A 156 26.55 4.65 13.95
C GLU A 156 26.78 3.48 12.99
N MET A 157 25.75 3.06 12.27
CA MET A 157 25.86 2.03 11.23
C MET A 157 26.88 2.51 10.18
N THR A 158 28.15 2.17 10.39
CA THR A 158 29.18 2.34 9.38
C THR A 158 28.76 1.48 8.18
N VAL A 159 28.55 2.15 7.06
CA VAL A 159 27.92 1.74 5.79
C VAL A 159 28.71 0.64 5.04
N THR A 160 29.47 -0.21 5.73
CA THR A 160 30.43 -1.13 5.09
C THR A 160 30.00 -2.59 4.97
N MET A 161 28.78 -2.97 5.39
CA MET A 161 28.17 -4.24 4.94
C MET A 161 26.70 -4.03 4.57
N ALA A 162 26.30 -4.61 3.44
CA ALA A 162 24.91 -4.74 2.99
C ALA A 162 23.96 -5.02 4.16
N PRO A 163 22.99 -4.13 4.47
CA PRO A 163 22.10 -4.38 5.58
C PRO A 163 21.14 -5.51 5.19
N GLU A 164 21.15 -6.58 5.99
CA GLU A 164 20.34 -7.78 5.81
C GLU A 164 18.97 -7.53 6.46
N ILE A 165 17.89 -7.64 5.69
CA ILE A 165 16.52 -7.52 6.22
C ILE A 165 16.11 -8.88 6.80
N ARG A 166 15.62 -8.88 8.04
CA ARG A 166 15.24 -10.09 8.79
C ARG A 166 13.78 -10.15 9.18
N GLY A 167 13.08 -9.03 9.20
CA GLY A 167 11.69 -8.98 9.59
C GLY A 167 10.98 -7.76 9.06
N MET A 168 9.65 -7.82 9.10
CA MET A 168 8.76 -6.69 8.86
C MET A 168 8.00 -6.37 10.14
N LEU A 169 7.82 -5.07 10.38
CA LEU A 169 7.15 -4.52 11.54
C LEU A 169 5.89 -3.78 11.09
N SER A 170 4.76 -4.08 11.73
CA SER A 170 3.50 -3.39 11.49
C SER A 170 3.44 -2.03 12.19
N PRO A 171 2.46 -1.17 11.85
CA PRO A 171 2.19 0.07 12.58
C PRO A 171 1.89 -0.17 14.07
N GLU A 172 1.28 -1.30 14.39
CA GLU A 172 0.87 -1.72 15.75
C GLU A 172 2.02 -2.36 16.55
N GLY A 173 3.20 -2.54 15.92
CA GLY A 173 4.36 -3.16 16.54
C GLY A 173 4.40 -4.69 16.43
N GLU A 174 3.56 -5.30 15.60
CA GLU A 174 3.67 -6.72 15.29
C GLU A 174 4.93 -6.98 14.46
N ARG A 175 5.67 -8.03 14.80
CA ARG A 175 6.87 -8.45 14.08
C ARG A 175 6.64 -9.79 13.41
N VAL A 176 6.91 -9.86 12.10
CA VAL A 176 6.93 -11.11 11.32
C VAL A 176 8.30 -11.33 10.71
N ASP A 177 8.88 -12.50 10.94
CA ASP A 177 10.17 -12.88 10.36
C ASP A 177 10.09 -13.04 8.84
N LEU A 178 11.11 -12.54 8.15
CA LEU A 178 11.30 -12.69 6.72
C LEU A 178 12.48 -13.62 6.44
N LEU A 179 12.41 -14.32 5.30
CA LEU A 179 13.61 -14.93 4.72
C LEU A 179 14.62 -13.81 4.43
N LYS A 180 15.90 -14.09 4.71
CA LYS A 180 16.99 -13.11 4.59
C LYS A 180 17.00 -12.44 3.21
N VAL A 181 16.84 -11.12 3.17
CA VAL A 181 16.99 -10.29 1.97
C VAL A 181 18.20 -9.38 2.13
N LYS A 182 19.06 -9.32 1.12
CA LYS A 182 20.18 -8.36 1.09
C LYS A 182 19.70 -7.07 0.41
N ALA A 183 19.72 -5.95 1.13
CA ALA A 183 19.40 -4.65 0.53
C ALA A 183 20.64 -4.08 -0.20
N THR A 184 21.01 -4.71 -1.31
CA THR A 184 22.14 -4.32 -2.16
C THR A 184 21.71 -4.13 -3.59
N GLY A 185 22.28 -3.12 -4.26
CA GLY A 185 21.96 -2.81 -5.65
C GLY A 185 20.76 -1.86 -5.73
N ASN A 186 19.96 -1.99 -6.80
CA ASN A 186 18.83 -1.09 -7.01
C ASN A 186 17.71 -1.36 -6.00
N VAL A 187 17.02 -0.29 -5.59
CA VAL A 187 15.97 -0.33 -4.58
C VAL A 187 14.81 -1.22 -5.01
N GLU A 188 14.39 -1.11 -6.28
CA GLU A 188 13.32 -1.91 -6.87
C GLU A 188 13.60 -3.42 -6.82
N ASP A 189 14.86 -3.84 -6.90
CA ASP A 189 15.21 -5.26 -7.03
C ASP A 189 15.09 -5.99 -5.69
N TRP A 190 15.59 -5.38 -4.62
CA TRP A 190 15.46 -5.98 -3.30
C TRP A 190 14.07 -5.74 -2.68
N LEU A 191 13.35 -4.66 -3.03
CA LEU A 191 11.95 -4.50 -2.61
C LEU A 191 11.02 -5.55 -3.23
N LYS A 192 11.26 -5.97 -4.48
CA LYS A 192 10.57 -7.13 -5.07
C LYS A 192 10.83 -8.41 -4.28
N GLN A 193 12.05 -8.61 -3.78
CA GLN A 193 12.37 -9.77 -2.96
C GLN A 193 11.66 -9.70 -1.61
N VAL A 194 11.58 -8.51 -1.00
CA VAL A 194 10.79 -8.27 0.22
C VAL A 194 9.32 -8.60 -0.02
N GLU A 195 8.72 -8.13 -1.11
CA GLU A 195 7.32 -8.42 -1.46
C GLU A 195 7.06 -9.94 -1.61
N LYS A 196 7.92 -10.64 -2.35
CA LYS A 196 7.81 -12.10 -2.52
C LYS A 196 7.98 -12.85 -1.19
N ASN A 197 8.94 -12.41 -0.37
CA ASN A 197 9.23 -13.03 0.92
C ASN A 197 8.13 -12.72 1.94
N MET A 198 7.49 -11.55 1.89
CA MET A 198 6.32 -11.19 2.70
C MET A 198 5.19 -12.19 2.48
N ILE A 199 4.80 -12.43 1.22
CA ILE A 199 3.76 -13.42 0.88
C ILE A 199 4.13 -14.81 1.42
N THR A 200 5.39 -15.20 1.26
CA THR A 200 5.88 -16.51 1.75
C THR A 200 5.87 -16.60 3.27
N ALA A 201 6.24 -15.52 3.97
CA ALA A 201 6.24 -15.45 5.42
C ALA A 201 4.81 -15.54 5.99
N VAL A 202 3.86 -14.80 5.43
CA VAL A 202 2.44 -14.86 5.82
C VAL A 202 1.88 -16.27 5.60
N ARG A 203 2.15 -16.90 4.44
CA ARG A 203 1.75 -18.30 4.18
C ARG A 203 2.32 -19.26 5.22
N THR A 204 3.58 -19.10 5.59
CA THR A 204 4.25 -19.94 6.58
C THR A 204 3.65 -19.75 7.97
N CYS A 205 3.34 -18.50 8.35
CA CYS A 205 2.69 -18.19 9.62
C CYS A 205 1.29 -18.79 9.70
N ILE A 206 0.48 -18.68 8.64
CA ILE A 206 -0.86 -19.30 8.57
C ILE A 206 -0.76 -20.81 8.65
N LYS A 207 0.18 -21.44 7.94
CA LYS A 207 0.39 -22.89 7.99
C LYS A 207 0.77 -23.35 9.41
N LYS A 208 1.71 -22.66 10.05
CA LYS A 208 2.09 -22.94 11.44
C LYS A 208 0.91 -22.77 12.40
N ALA A 209 0.17 -21.68 12.27
CA ALA A 209 -1.01 -21.41 13.09
C ALA A 209 -2.09 -22.49 12.90
N LYS A 210 -2.31 -22.97 11.66
CA LYS A 210 -3.21 -24.08 11.36
C LYS A 210 -2.76 -25.37 12.06
N ASP A 211 -1.49 -25.73 11.95
CA ASP A 211 -0.95 -26.99 12.49
C ASP A 211 -0.96 -27.01 14.03
N ASP A 212 -0.93 -25.84 14.67
CA ASP A 212 -0.95 -25.65 16.13
C ASP A 212 -2.37 -25.50 16.71
N PHE A 213 -3.39 -25.26 15.87
CA PHE A 213 -4.76 -24.89 16.28
C PHE A 213 -5.44 -25.94 17.16
N GLU A 214 -5.43 -27.21 16.75
CA GLU A 214 -6.09 -28.30 17.50
C GLU A 214 -5.24 -28.79 18.69
N LYS A 215 -3.94 -28.47 18.72
CA LYS A 215 -2.99 -28.93 19.74
C LYS A 215 -2.92 -28.02 20.96
N SER A 216 -3.54 -26.85 20.88
CA SER A 216 -3.33 -25.76 21.82
C SER A 216 -4.64 -25.27 22.41
N ILE A 217 -4.59 -24.77 23.64
CA ILE A 217 -5.69 -24.00 24.22
C ILE A 217 -5.84 -22.71 23.42
N ARG A 218 -7.09 -22.32 23.08
CA ARG A 218 -7.39 -21.18 22.19
C ARG A 218 -6.68 -19.92 22.67
N GLU A 219 -6.78 -19.60 23.95
CA GLU A 219 -6.19 -18.40 24.57
C GLU A 219 -4.66 -18.34 24.39
N GLU A 220 -3.95 -19.45 24.55
CA GLU A 220 -2.50 -19.52 24.35
C GLU A 220 -2.11 -19.49 22.87
N TRP A 221 -2.94 -20.10 22.02
CA TRP A 221 -2.74 -20.12 20.58
C TRP A 221 -2.83 -18.71 19.99
N LEU A 222 -3.81 -17.90 20.44
CA LEU A 222 -4.00 -16.52 19.99
C LEU A 222 -2.76 -15.64 20.22
N ILE A 223 -2.02 -15.88 21.30
CA ILE A 223 -0.85 -15.08 21.68
C ILE A 223 0.40 -15.52 20.90
N ARG A 224 0.47 -16.79 20.48
CA ARG A 224 1.65 -17.38 19.83
C ARG A 224 1.76 -17.10 18.34
N HIS A 225 0.68 -16.66 17.70
CA HIS A 225 0.63 -16.48 16.25
C HIS A 225 0.35 -15.03 15.86
N PRO A 226 0.85 -14.56 14.70
CA PRO A 226 0.52 -13.22 14.21
C PRO A 226 -0.99 -13.04 14.03
N HIS A 227 -1.45 -11.82 14.27
CA HIS A 227 -2.83 -11.37 14.18
C HIS A 227 -3.54 -11.87 12.93
N GLN A 228 -2.96 -11.62 11.75
CA GLN A 228 -3.55 -12.05 10.49
C GLN A 228 -3.73 -13.57 10.41
N SER A 229 -2.75 -14.32 10.92
CA SER A 229 -2.81 -15.80 10.92
C SER A 229 -3.91 -16.30 11.85
N VAL A 230 -4.05 -15.68 13.02
CA VAL A 230 -5.11 -15.98 13.99
C VAL A 230 -6.50 -15.79 13.37
N LEU A 231 -6.76 -14.64 12.75
CA LEU A 231 -8.06 -14.36 12.15
C LEU A 231 -8.39 -15.33 11.02
N THR A 232 -7.45 -15.53 10.09
CA THR A 232 -7.67 -16.41 8.93
C THR A 232 -7.89 -17.86 9.35
N VAL A 233 -7.08 -18.38 10.27
CA VAL A 233 -7.20 -19.78 10.72
C VAL A 233 -8.50 -19.97 11.52
N SER A 234 -8.83 -19.07 12.45
CA SER A 234 -10.09 -19.14 13.22
C SER A 234 -11.30 -19.16 12.30
N GLN A 235 -11.36 -18.24 11.33
CA GLN A 235 -12.47 -18.16 10.38
C GLN A 235 -12.54 -19.38 9.46
N THR A 236 -11.40 -19.93 9.04
CA THR A 236 -11.35 -21.14 8.21
C THR A 236 -11.87 -22.37 8.96
N PHE A 237 -11.44 -22.59 10.21
CA PHE A 237 -11.94 -23.70 11.02
C PHE A 237 -13.42 -23.54 11.37
N TRP A 238 -13.89 -22.30 11.61
CA TRP A 238 -15.32 -22.03 11.77
C TRP A 238 -16.11 -22.42 10.51
N CYS A 239 -15.65 -22.02 9.31
CA CYS A 239 -16.29 -22.41 8.05
C CYS A 239 -16.28 -23.93 7.83
N ILE A 240 -15.18 -24.63 8.14
CA ILE A 240 -15.08 -26.08 8.01
C ILE A 240 -16.07 -26.78 8.94
N ALA A 241 -16.11 -26.39 10.22
CA ALA A 241 -17.02 -26.97 11.20
C ALA A 241 -18.49 -26.77 10.81
N LEU A 242 -18.86 -25.55 10.40
CA LEU A 242 -20.22 -25.26 9.98
C LEU A 242 -20.58 -25.99 8.66
N THR A 243 -19.65 -26.10 7.72
CA THR A 243 -19.84 -26.89 6.48
C THR A 243 -20.10 -28.36 6.78
N GLN A 244 -19.38 -28.95 7.74
CA GLN A 244 -19.60 -30.33 8.17
C GLN A 244 -20.99 -30.52 8.77
N ILE A 245 -21.43 -29.59 9.63
CA ILE A 245 -22.79 -29.60 10.20
C ILE A 245 -23.83 -29.49 9.08
N LEU A 246 -23.70 -28.52 8.18
CA LEU A 246 -24.66 -28.28 7.10
C LEU A 246 -24.71 -29.41 6.04
N THR A 247 -23.70 -30.28 6.00
CA THR A 247 -23.65 -31.47 5.14
C THR A 247 -24.16 -32.73 5.85
N SER A 248 -24.31 -32.69 7.18
CA SER A 248 -24.85 -33.81 7.97
C SER A 248 -26.33 -34.07 7.67
N ASP A 249 -26.80 -35.26 8.00
CA ASP A 249 -28.19 -35.69 7.77
C ASP A 249 -29.21 -34.73 8.42
N ASP A 250 -30.33 -34.48 7.73
CA ASP A 250 -31.38 -33.54 8.18
C ASP A 250 -31.85 -33.83 9.63
N SER A 251 -31.88 -35.12 10.01
CA SER A 251 -32.36 -35.56 11.32
C SER A 251 -31.49 -35.11 12.51
N VAL A 252 -30.19 -34.88 12.31
CA VAL A 252 -29.24 -34.48 13.36
C VAL A 252 -28.73 -33.05 13.18
N ARG A 253 -28.89 -32.48 11.99
CA ARG A 253 -28.35 -31.17 11.63
C ARG A 253 -28.80 -30.05 12.56
N HIS A 254 -30.10 -29.99 12.85
CA HIS A 254 -30.65 -28.93 13.71
C HIS A 254 -30.05 -28.96 15.12
N ALA A 255 -29.99 -30.15 15.73
CA ALA A 255 -29.38 -30.32 17.06
C ALA A 255 -27.89 -29.95 17.07
N ASN A 256 -27.15 -30.32 16.01
CA ASN A 256 -25.74 -29.96 15.86
C ASN A 256 -25.55 -28.44 15.69
N LEU A 257 -26.46 -27.75 14.99
CA LEU A 257 -26.44 -26.28 14.86
C LEU A 257 -26.70 -25.59 16.21
N GLU A 258 -27.68 -26.04 16.98
CA GLU A 258 -27.96 -25.52 18.34
C GLU A 258 -26.76 -25.73 19.29
N GLU A 259 -26.12 -26.90 19.23
CA GLU A 259 -24.91 -27.15 20.03
C GLU A 259 -23.76 -26.23 19.62
N PHE A 260 -23.56 -26.03 18.31
CA PHE A 260 -22.55 -25.14 17.77
C PHE A 260 -22.82 -23.66 18.11
N GLU A 261 -24.08 -23.25 18.13
CA GLU A 261 -24.51 -21.93 18.60
C GLU A 261 -24.13 -21.73 20.07
N ARG A 262 -24.50 -22.66 20.94
CA ARG A 262 -24.16 -22.60 22.38
C ARG A 262 -22.66 -22.54 22.61
N LYS A 263 -21.88 -23.30 21.83
CA LYS A 263 -20.42 -23.24 21.84
C LYS A 263 -19.91 -21.86 21.43
N SER A 264 -20.47 -21.28 20.36
CA SER A 264 -20.11 -19.95 19.86
C SER A 264 -20.33 -18.86 20.93
N TYR A 265 -21.47 -18.87 21.64
CA TYR A 265 -21.71 -17.97 22.77
C TYR A 265 -20.69 -18.18 23.91
N THR A 266 -20.35 -19.43 24.21
CA THR A 266 -19.39 -19.77 25.27
C THR A 266 -17.99 -19.24 24.94
N ASP A 267 -17.51 -19.49 23.72
CA ASP A 267 -16.18 -19.07 23.26
C ASP A 267 -16.10 -17.53 23.16
N LEU A 268 -17.15 -16.86 22.70
CA LEU A 268 -17.23 -15.41 22.68
C LEU A 268 -17.18 -14.81 24.09
N ASN A 269 -17.87 -15.41 25.06
CA ASN A 269 -17.82 -14.97 26.46
C ASN A 269 -16.43 -15.14 27.08
N LYS A 270 -15.69 -16.21 26.73
CA LYS A 270 -14.30 -16.40 27.14
C LYS A 270 -13.39 -15.33 26.54
N LEU A 271 -13.53 -15.03 25.24
CA LEU A 271 -12.78 -13.95 24.60
C LEU A 271 -13.09 -12.58 25.23
N ALA A 272 -14.36 -12.30 25.51
CA ALA A 272 -14.76 -11.08 26.20
C ALA A 272 -14.20 -11.00 27.63
N ALA A 273 -14.09 -12.12 28.34
CA ALA A 273 -13.44 -12.19 29.64
C ALA A 273 -11.93 -11.96 29.53
N LEU A 274 -11.26 -12.54 28.53
CA LEU A 274 -9.83 -12.35 28.27
C LEU A 274 -9.49 -10.88 28.02
N VAL A 275 -10.28 -10.16 27.21
CA VAL A 275 -10.05 -8.74 26.92
C VAL A 275 -10.19 -7.84 28.15
N ARG A 276 -10.94 -8.25 29.17
CA ARG A 276 -11.07 -7.50 30.45
C ARG A 276 -9.81 -7.61 31.32
N GLN A 277 -8.91 -8.55 31.03
CA GLN A 277 -7.65 -8.70 31.75
C GLN A 277 -6.59 -7.69 31.26
N GLU A 278 -5.48 -7.62 31.99
CA GLU A 278 -4.30 -6.89 31.57
C GLU A 278 -3.58 -7.66 30.47
N LEU A 279 -3.65 -7.15 29.24
CA LEU A 279 -3.05 -7.72 28.04
C LEU A 279 -2.14 -6.68 27.37
N PRO A 280 -1.03 -7.12 26.75
CA PRO A 280 -0.26 -6.27 25.84
C PRO A 280 -1.17 -5.67 24.75
N GLN A 281 -0.86 -4.44 24.32
CA GLN A 281 -1.69 -3.70 23.36
C GLN A 281 -1.95 -4.52 22.07
N LEU A 282 -0.92 -5.15 21.51
CA LEU A 282 -1.04 -5.98 20.32
C LEU A 282 -2.01 -7.16 20.51
N VAL A 283 -1.94 -7.85 21.64
CA VAL A 283 -2.84 -8.98 21.97
C VAL A 283 -4.28 -8.49 22.13
N ARG A 284 -4.46 -7.31 22.73
CA ARG A 284 -5.77 -6.67 22.87
C ARG A 284 -6.38 -6.35 21.51
N ASP A 285 -5.59 -5.88 20.55
CA ASP A 285 -6.05 -5.57 19.20
C ASP A 285 -6.40 -6.85 18.42
N VAL A 286 -5.65 -7.94 18.59
CA VAL A 286 -6.03 -9.28 18.08
C VAL A 286 -7.37 -9.73 18.63
N CYS A 287 -7.57 -9.64 19.95
CA CYS A 287 -8.82 -10.05 20.56
C CYS A 287 -10.01 -9.18 20.12
N ARG A 288 -9.81 -7.87 19.94
CA ARG A 288 -10.85 -6.96 19.43
C ARG A 288 -11.30 -7.35 18.03
N ALA A 289 -10.35 -7.54 17.12
CA ALA A 289 -10.65 -7.96 15.75
C ALA A 289 -11.35 -9.33 15.70
N LEU A 290 -10.89 -10.28 16.53
CA LEU A 290 -11.50 -11.60 16.62
C LEU A 290 -12.92 -11.54 17.18
N ILE A 291 -13.17 -10.74 18.22
CA ILE A 291 -14.52 -10.53 18.76
C ILE A 291 -15.45 -9.97 17.68
N THR A 292 -15.01 -8.99 16.89
CA THR A 292 -15.81 -8.43 15.80
C THR A 292 -16.24 -9.51 14.78
N ILE A 293 -15.31 -10.39 14.40
CA ILE A 293 -15.59 -11.49 13.47
C ILE A 293 -16.47 -12.56 14.13
N ASP A 294 -16.16 -12.97 15.36
CA ASP A 294 -16.87 -14.04 16.08
C ASP A 294 -18.31 -13.63 16.44
N VAL A 295 -18.58 -12.35 16.71
CA VAL A 295 -19.95 -11.80 16.90
C VAL A 295 -20.79 -11.99 15.64
N HIS A 296 -20.25 -11.63 14.47
CA HIS A 296 -20.92 -11.81 13.20
C HIS A 296 -21.09 -13.30 12.85
N ALA A 297 -20.06 -14.11 13.06
CA ALA A 297 -20.12 -15.56 12.87
C ALA A 297 -21.21 -16.22 13.74
N ARG A 298 -21.34 -15.80 15.00
CA ARG A 298 -22.40 -16.24 15.91
C ARG A 298 -23.78 -15.80 15.42
N ASP A 299 -23.93 -14.58 14.90
CA ASP A 299 -25.22 -14.11 14.36
C ASP A 299 -25.67 -14.96 13.17
N ILE A 300 -24.75 -15.32 12.27
CA ILE A 300 -25.03 -16.23 11.14
C ILE A 300 -25.52 -17.59 11.65
N VAL A 301 -24.87 -18.15 12.67
CA VAL A 301 -25.29 -19.44 13.24
C VAL A 301 -26.68 -19.32 13.87
N SER A 302 -26.96 -18.27 14.64
CA SER A 302 -28.29 -18.00 15.20
C SER A 302 -29.36 -17.86 14.12
N GLU A 303 -29.06 -17.19 13.00
CA GLU A 303 -29.97 -17.08 11.85
C GLU A 303 -30.22 -18.46 11.21
N MET A 304 -29.17 -19.29 11.08
CA MET A 304 -29.30 -20.66 10.54
C MET A 304 -30.12 -21.61 11.42
N VAL A 305 -30.03 -21.49 12.75
CA VAL A 305 -30.85 -22.28 13.68
C VAL A 305 -32.34 -21.96 13.53
N GLN A 306 -32.68 -20.71 13.20
CA GLN A 306 -34.07 -20.30 12.99
C GLN A 306 -34.67 -20.79 11.67
N ILE A 307 -33.84 -21.24 10.73
CA ILE A 307 -34.27 -21.67 9.40
C ILE A 307 -34.56 -23.17 9.40
N GLU A 308 -35.81 -23.51 9.11
CA GLU A 308 -36.22 -24.90 8.93
C GLU A 308 -35.48 -25.51 7.73
N ASN A 309 -34.75 -26.61 7.96
CA ASN A 309 -33.91 -27.30 6.97
C ASN A 309 -32.78 -26.45 6.35
N ALA A 310 -32.08 -25.63 7.15
CA ALA A 310 -30.81 -25.04 6.72
C ALA A 310 -29.86 -26.16 6.24
N GLY A 311 -29.30 -26.06 5.04
CA GLY A 311 -28.39 -27.05 4.47
C GLY A 311 -27.26 -26.38 3.71
N ILE A 312 -26.33 -27.18 3.18
CA ILE A 312 -25.14 -26.65 2.49
C ILE A 312 -25.47 -25.76 1.27
N GLY A 313 -26.61 -26.03 0.61
CA GLY A 313 -27.12 -25.25 -0.53
C GLY A 313 -27.98 -24.04 -0.16
N SER A 314 -28.24 -23.80 1.13
CA SER A 314 -29.06 -22.67 1.56
C SER A 314 -28.40 -21.35 1.19
N PHE A 315 -29.16 -20.45 0.57
CA PHE A 315 -28.66 -19.12 0.19
C PHE A 315 -28.05 -18.37 1.38
N GLU A 316 -28.61 -18.58 2.57
CA GLU A 316 -28.15 -18.02 3.85
C GLU A 316 -26.71 -18.41 4.21
N TRP A 317 -26.25 -19.60 3.79
CA TRP A 317 -24.84 -19.99 3.86
C TRP A 317 -24.06 -19.53 2.63
N LEU A 318 -24.65 -19.67 1.43
CA LEU A 318 -23.97 -19.32 0.19
C LEU A 318 -23.62 -17.82 0.12
N LYS A 319 -24.43 -16.95 0.71
CA LYS A 319 -24.21 -15.49 0.73
C LYS A 319 -23.07 -15.08 1.65
N GLN A 320 -22.52 -15.96 2.49
CA GLN A 320 -21.45 -15.62 3.44
C GLN A 320 -20.06 -15.74 2.79
N LEU A 321 -19.09 -14.99 3.33
CA LEU A 321 -17.68 -15.11 2.96
C LEU A 321 -17.07 -16.32 3.68
N ARG A 322 -16.68 -17.35 2.92
CA ARG A 322 -16.30 -18.66 3.46
C ARG A 322 -14.87 -19.03 3.11
N TYR A 323 -14.14 -19.55 4.09
CA TYR A 323 -12.72 -19.83 3.98
C TYR A 323 -12.48 -21.34 4.03
N TYR A 324 -11.60 -21.84 3.17
CA TYR A 324 -11.26 -23.26 3.07
C TYR A 324 -9.75 -23.44 2.87
N PHE A 325 -9.18 -24.51 3.41
CA PHE A 325 -7.81 -24.93 3.08
C PHE A 325 -7.84 -25.96 1.96
N GLU A 326 -7.28 -25.63 0.80
CA GLU A 326 -7.21 -26.48 -0.39
C GLU A 326 -5.79 -26.49 -0.94
N GLN A 327 -5.16 -27.67 -1.07
CA GLN A 327 -3.83 -27.82 -1.70
C GLN A 327 -2.77 -26.81 -1.20
N ASP A 328 -2.60 -26.68 0.12
CA ASP A 328 -1.70 -25.71 0.78
C ASP A 328 -2.01 -24.22 0.52
N LEU A 329 -3.23 -23.91 0.05
CA LEU A 329 -3.75 -22.57 -0.13
C LEU A 329 -5.03 -22.35 0.68
N THR A 330 -5.20 -21.15 1.22
CA THR A 330 -6.48 -20.63 1.68
C THR A 330 -7.27 -20.10 0.49
N VAL A 331 -8.48 -20.63 0.31
CA VAL A 331 -9.44 -20.26 -0.73
C VAL A 331 -10.65 -19.64 -0.08
N ILE A 332 -11.09 -18.51 -0.62
CA ILE A 332 -12.27 -17.77 -0.18
C ILE A 332 -13.39 -17.98 -1.20
N ARG A 333 -14.59 -18.27 -0.72
CA ARG A 333 -15.80 -18.45 -1.54
C ARG A 333 -16.93 -17.59 -1.02
N MET A 334 -17.63 -16.92 -1.93
CA MET A 334 -18.86 -16.18 -1.63
C MET A 334 -19.81 -16.31 -2.81
N ALA A 335 -21.02 -16.83 -2.57
CA ALA A 335 -21.93 -17.33 -3.59
C ALA A 335 -21.18 -18.24 -4.59
N ASN A 336 -21.10 -17.82 -5.86
CA ASN A 336 -20.41 -18.55 -6.93
C ASN A 336 -18.96 -18.07 -7.14
N SER A 337 -18.55 -17.00 -6.47
CA SER A 337 -17.20 -16.44 -6.61
C SER A 337 -16.19 -17.25 -5.80
N GLN A 338 -15.02 -17.49 -6.38
CA GLN A 338 -13.90 -18.15 -5.72
C GLN A 338 -12.63 -17.32 -5.90
N TYR A 339 -11.92 -17.08 -4.81
CA TYR A 339 -10.72 -16.26 -4.79
C TYR A 339 -9.61 -16.92 -3.95
N ILE A 340 -8.37 -16.88 -4.43
CA ILE A 340 -7.22 -17.33 -3.64
C ILE A 340 -6.86 -16.19 -2.68
N TYR A 341 -6.71 -16.50 -1.39
CA TYR A 341 -6.27 -15.52 -0.40
C TYR A 341 -4.96 -14.86 -0.85
N GLY A 342 -4.87 -13.54 -0.77
CA GLY A 342 -3.76 -12.79 -1.37
C GLY A 342 -2.45 -12.87 -0.59
N TYR A 343 -2.51 -13.18 0.72
CA TYR A 343 -1.35 -13.23 1.64
C TYR A 343 -0.52 -11.93 1.70
N GLU A 344 -1.10 -10.79 1.31
CA GLU A 344 -0.51 -9.49 1.63
C GLU A 344 -0.45 -9.34 3.15
N TYR A 345 0.67 -8.85 3.69
CA TYR A 345 0.77 -8.60 5.13
C TYR A 345 -0.05 -7.37 5.50
N LEU A 346 -0.98 -7.55 6.44
CA LEU A 346 -1.92 -6.50 6.87
C LEU A 346 -1.61 -5.90 8.24
N GLY A 347 -0.64 -6.46 8.97
CA GLY A 347 -0.41 -6.09 10.37
C GLY A 347 -1.56 -6.49 11.28
N ALA A 348 -1.61 -5.88 12.47
CA ALA A 348 -2.66 -6.12 13.45
C ALA A 348 -3.83 -5.13 13.29
N SER A 349 -4.34 -5.04 12.06
CA SER A 349 -5.34 -4.05 11.69
C SER A 349 -6.73 -4.37 12.25
N ASP A 350 -7.48 -3.35 12.65
CA ASP A 350 -8.87 -3.51 13.05
C ASP A 350 -9.78 -4.03 11.92
N ARG A 351 -10.87 -4.70 12.33
CA ARG A 351 -11.95 -5.19 11.46
C ARG A 351 -13.20 -4.33 11.61
N LEU A 352 -13.87 -4.07 10.49
CA LEU A 352 -15.17 -3.38 10.48
C LEU A 352 -16.24 -4.29 11.10
N VAL A 353 -17.16 -3.70 11.87
CA VAL A 353 -18.35 -4.41 12.33
C VAL A 353 -19.24 -4.74 11.14
N ILE A 354 -19.42 -6.03 10.88
CA ILE A 354 -20.19 -6.52 9.75
C ILE A 354 -21.68 -6.44 10.07
N THR A 355 -22.44 -5.84 9.15
CA THR A 355 -23.89 -5.70 9.22
C THR A 355 -24.53 -6.31 7.97
N PRO A 356 -25.85 -6.60 7.96
CA PRO A 356 -26.53 -7.12 6.76
C PRO A 356 -26.42 -6.22 5.52
N LEU A 357 -26.10 -4.93 5.68
CA LEU A 357 -25.79 -4.04 4.56
C LEU A 357 -24.37 -4.29 4.03
N THR A 358 -23.42 -4.51 4.93
CA THR A 358 -22.02 -4.82 4.62
C THR A 358 -21.91 -6.15 3.86
N ASP A 359 -22.64 -7.19 4.30
CA ASP A 359 -22.68 -8.49 3.62
C ASP A 359 -23.22 -8.39 2.20
N ARG A 360 -24.27 -7.59 1.98
CA ARG A 360 -24.80 -7.35 0.64
C ARG A 360 -23.78 -6.62 -0.24
N CYS A 361 -23.06 -5.65 0.30
CA CYS A 361 -21.97 -5.00 -0.42
C CYS A 361 -20.85 -5.99 -0.76
N TYR A 362 -20.44 -6.84 0.17
CA TYR A 362 -19.45 -7.89 -0.07
C TYR A 362 -19.89 -8.83 -1.19
N LEU A 363 -21.16 -9.26 -1.19
CA LEU A 363 -21.71 -10.15 -2.21
C LEU A 363 -21.62 -9.54 -3.60
N CYS A 364 -22.02 -8.27 -3.74
CA CYS A 364 -21.91 -7.54 -5.01
C CYS A 364 -20.46 -7.35 -5.46
N LEU A 365 -19.56 -6.98 -4.53
CA LEU A 365 -18.14 -6.76 -4.83
C LEU A 365 -17.43 -8.06 -5.22
N MET A 366 -17.69 -9.16 -4.52
CA MET A 366 -17.15 -10.49 -4.85
C MET A 366 -17.69 -10.99 -6.20
N GLY A 367 -18.95 -10.69 -6.53
CA GLY A 367 -19.54 -10.98 -7.83
C GLY A 367 -18.89 -10.19 -8.97
N ALA A 368 -18.68 -8.88 -8.77
CA ALA A 368 -18.00 -8.03 -9.74
C ALA A 368 -16.54 -8.49 -9.95
N LEU A 369 -15.86 -8.82 -8.86
CA LEU A 369 -14.47 -9.26 -8.88
C LEU A 369 -14.28 -10.57 -9.67
N GLN A 370 -15.20 -11.51 -9.54
CA GLN A 370 -15.17 -12.77 -10.30
C GLN A 370 -15.30 -12.55 -11.82
N LEU A 371 -15.88 -11.43 -12.24
CA LEU A 371 -16.10 -11.04 -13.63
C LEU A 371 -15.06 -10.03 -14.14
N ASP A 372 -14.01 -9.77 -13.37
CA ASP A 372 -13.02 -8.72 -13.64
C ASP A 372 -13.65 -7.32 -13.84
N LEU A 373 -14.76 -7.06 -13.15
CA LEU A 373 -15.48 -5.79 -13.17
C LEU A 373 -15.19 -4.96 -11.92
N GLY A 374 -15.23 -3.63 -12.07
CA GLY A 374 -15.21 -2.70 -10.94
C GLY A 374 -16.55 -2.67 -10.21
N GLY A 375 -16.51 -2.53 -8.89
CA GLY A 375 -17.68 -2.25 -8.06
C GLY A 375 -17.79 -0.77 -7.71
N ALA A 376 -18.99 -0.22 -7.74
CA ALA A 376 -19.27 1.16 -7.33
C ALA A 376 -20.29 1.20 -6.18
N PRO A 377 -19.86 0.99 -4.92
CA PRO A 377 -20.73 1.20 -3.77
C PRO A 377 -21.22 2.65 -3.76
N ALA A 378 -22.54 2.86 -3.84
CA ALA A 378 -23.15 4.18 -3.87
C ALA A 378 -23.97 4.43 -2.61
N GLY A 379 -23.91 5.65 -2.08
CA GLY A 379 -24.61 6.06 -0.86
C GLY A 379 -24.09 7.38 -0.28
N PRO A 380 -24.79 7.98 0.70
CA PRO A 380 -24.41 9.25 1.31
C PRO A 380 -23.00 9.25 1.93
N ALA A 381 -22.43 10.44 2.15
CA ALA A 381 -21.15 10.56 2.86
C ALA A 381 -21.27 9.99 4.28
N GLY A 382 -20.21 9.31 4.75
CA GLY A 382 -20.16 8.75 6.11
C GLY A 382 -20.89 7.42 6.31
N THR A 383 -21.51 6.82 5.28
CA THR A 383 -22.22 5.53 5.41
C THR A 383 -21.32 4.30 5.28
N GLY A 384 -20.02 4.42 5.58
CA GLY A 384 -19.09 3.29 5.62
C GLY A 384 -18.65 2.70 4.27
N LYS A 385 -19.00 3.27 3.11
CA LYS A 385 -18.67 2.71 1.77
C LYS A 385 -17.19 2.35 1.60
N THR A 386 -16.33 3.29 1.97
CA THR A 386 -14.88 3.14 1.88
C THR A 386 -14.36 2.10 2.86
N GLU A 387 -14.87 2.12 4.09
CA GLU A 387 -14.45 1.17 5.12
C GLU A 387 -14.94 -0.25 4.81
N THR A 388 -16.13 -0.43 4.23
CA THR A 388 -16.62 -1.72 3.72
C THR A 388 -15.70 -2.27 2.64
N THR A 389 -15.27 -1.41 1.71
CA THR A 389 -14.39 -1.79 0.59
C THR A 389 -13.00 -2.19 1.09
N LYS A 390 -12.43 -1.42 2.03
CA LYS A 390 -11.18 -1.75 2.71
C LYS A 390 -11.28 -3.05 3.52
N ASP A 391 -12.38 -3.25 4.25
CA ASP A 391 -12.55 -4.44 5.09
C ASP A 391 -12.67 -5.71 4.25
N LEU A 392 -13.30 -5.64 3.07
CA LEU A 392 -13.31 -6.74 2.10
C LEU A 392 -11.88 -7.01 1.58
N ALA A 393 -11.12 -5.96 1.25
CA ALA A 393 -9.73 -6.12 0.81
C ALA A 393 -8.87 -6.84 1.86
N LYS A 394 -9.02 -6.44 3.13
CA LYS A 394 -8.40 -7.12 4.28
C LYS A 394 -8.87 -8.57 4.37
N ALA A 395 -10.15 -8.84 4.17
CA ALA A 395 -10.70 -10.20 4.19
C ALA A 395 -10.07 -11.10 3.11
N LEU A 396 -9.74 -10.51 1.95
CA LEU A 396 -9.06 -11.18 0.85
C LEU A 396 -7.52 -11.16 0.96
N ALA A 397 -6.95 -10.50 1.98
CA ALA A 397 -5.52 -10.15 2.08
C ALA A 397 -4.94 -9.58 0.80
N LYS A 398 -5.58 -8.51 0.33
CA LYS A 398 -5.12 -7.69 -0.78
C LYS A 398 -4.96 -6.25 -0.30
N GLN A 399 -3.96 -5.56 -0.84
CA GLN A 399 -3.78 -4.13 -0.61
C GLN A 399 -4.97 -3.35 -1.21
N CYS A 400 -5.46 -2.35 -0.46
CA CYS A 400 -6.56 -1.47 -0.86
C CYS A 400 -6.05 -0.04 -0.97
N VAL A 401 -6.00 0.51 -2.18
CA VAL A 401 -5.58 1.90 -2.37
C VAL A 401 -6.81 2.77 -2.53
N VAL A 402 -7.01 3.68 -1.58
CA VAL A 402 -8.09 4.66 -1.65
C VAL A 402 -7.55 5.97 -2.19
N PHE A 403 -8.13 6.44 -3.30
CA PHE A 403 -7.73 7.68 -3.93
C PHE A 403 -8.90 8.66 -3.97
N ASN A 404 -8.66 9.85 -3.42
CA ASN A 404 -9.65 10.91 -3.40
C ASN A 404 -9.49 11.76 -4.67
N CYS A 405 -10.49 11.70 -5.55
CA CYS A 405 -10.56 12.56 -6.72
C CYS A 405 -10.83 13.99 -6.28
N SER A 406 -9.83 14.85 -6.42
CA SER A 406 -9.96 16.30 -6.30
C SER A 406 -9.87 16.94 -7.68
N ASP A 407 -10.23 18.21 -7.78
CA ASP A 407 -10.13 19.00 -9.02
C ASP A 407 -8.69 19.11 -9.57
N GLN A 408 -7.69 18.74 -8.77
CA GLN A 408 -6.27 18.73 -9.15
C GLN A 408 -5.84 17.42 -9.83
N VAL A 409 -6.71 16.41 -9.87
CA VAL A 409 -6.42 15.11 -10.47
C VAL A 409 -6.59 15.21 -11.99
N ASP A 410 -5.48 15.09 -12.71
CA ASP A 410 -5.49 15.08 -14.17
C ASP A 410 -5.53 13.64 -14.75
N TYR A 411 -5.80 13.55 -16.05
CA TYR A 411 -5.86 12.26 -16.75
C TYR A 411 -4.51 11.52 -16.76
N LYS A 412 -3.38 12.24 -16.62
CA LYS A 412 -2.04 11.65 -16.59
C LYS A 412 -1.79 10.95 -15.26
N MET A 413 -2.17 11.60 -14.15
CA MET A 413 -2.14 11.06 -12.81
C MET A 413 -3.02 9.81 -12.71
N MET A 414 -4.25 9.89 -13.24
CA MET A 414 -5.14 8.72 -13.32
C MET A 414 -4.52 7.58 -14.15
N GLY A 415 -3.93 7.89 -15.32
CA GLY A 415 -3.24 6.91 -16.14
C GLY A 415 -2.08 6.22 -15.42
N ARG A 416 -1.29 6.96 -14.64
CA ARG A 416 -0.23 6.41 -13.77
C ARG A 416 -0.80 5.49 -12.70
N PHE A 417 -1.87 5.91 -12.01
CA PHE A 417 -2.51 5.08 -10.98
C PHE A 417 -3.07 3.78 -11.55
N PHE A 418 -3.80 3.83 -12.67
CA PHE A 418 -4.31 2.62 -13.32
C PHE A 418 -3.19 1.69 -13.80
N SER A 419 -2.09 2.25 -14.31
CA SER A 419 -0.90 1.46 -14.68
C SER A 419 -0.33 0.73 -13.47
N GLY A 420 -0.24 1.42 -12.33
CA GLY A 420 0.17 0.83 -11.06
C GLY A 420 -0.76 -0.29 -10.59
N LEU A 421 -2.08 -0.07 -10.62
CA LEU A 421 -3.08 -1.06 -10.21
C LEU A 421 -3.01 -2.32 -11.08
N ALA A 422 -2.99 -2.15 -12.41
CA ALA A 422 -2.94 -3.26 -13.35
C ALA A 422 -1.65 -4.09 -13.21
N GLN A 423 -0.50 -3.43 -13.02
CA GLN A 423 0.80 -4.12 -12.92
C GLN A 423 1.06 -4.73 -11.55
N SER A 424 0.53 -4.14 -10.47
CA SER A 424 0.70 -4.66 -9.10
C SER A 424 -0.27 -5.80 -8.76
N GLY A 425 -1.30 -6.03 -9.59
CA GLY A 425 -2.34 -7.02 -9.27
C GLY A 425 -3.14 -6.66 -8.01
N MET A 426 -3.19 -5.36 -7.68
CA MET A 426 -4.02 -4.84 -6.61
C MET A 426 -5.47 -4.77 -7.04
N LEU A 427 -6.35 -5.29 -6.17
CA LEU A 427 -7.73 -5.52 -6.54
C LEU A 427 -8.65 -4.34 -6.29
N ILE A 428 -8.38 -3.57 -5.24
CA ILE A 428 -9.39 -2.68 -4.69
C ILE A 428 -8.87 -1.25 -4.72
N PHE A 429 -9.39 -0.51 -5.67
CA PHE A 429 -9.18 0.91 -5.85
C PHE A 429 -10.51 1.63 -5.73
N GLU A 430 -10.60 2.55 -4.78
CA GLU A 430 -11.80 3.36 -4.60
C GLU A 430 -11.53 4.79 -5.04
N LEU A 431 -12.34 5.24 -6.01
CA LEU A 431 -12.38 6.62 -6.47
C LEU A 431 -13.47 7.36 -5.71
N ASN A 432 -13.06 8.15 -4.71
CA ASN A 432 -13.98 9.03 -4.00
C ASN A 432 -14.12 10.35 -4.77
N LYS A 433 -15.29 10.58 -5.36
CA LYS A 433 -15.66 11.91 -5.87
C LYS A 433 -16.08 12.77 -4.67
N LYS A 434 -15.34 13.85 -4.39
CA LYS A 434 -15.81 14.88 -3.46
C LYS A 434 -16.92 15.72 -4.06
#